data_AF-A0A069PK66-F1
#
_entry.id   AF-A0A069PK66-F1
#
_cell.length_a   1.000
_cell.length_b   1.000
_cell.length_c   1.000
_cell.angle_alpha   90.00
_cell.angle_beta   90.00
_cell.angle_gamma   90.00
#
_symmetry.space_group_name_H-M   'P 1'
#
loop_
_entity.id
_entity.type
_entity.pdbx_description
1 polymer ?
#
loop_
_entity_poly.entity_id
_entity_poly.type
_entity_poly.pdbx_seq_one_letter_code
_entity_poly.pdbx_strand_id
1 'polypeptide(L)' 'MEAVHPYSAGSGYVNFMVDDGNDSRLRATYGDNYERLVALRGKYDPTNFFCVRQNIRPIHS' A
#
# COMPACT_ATOMS: atom_id res chain seq x y z
N MET A 1 -14.54 -14.09 8.83
CA MET A 1 -14.57 -12.95 7.87
C MET A 1 -14.37 -13.42 6.42
N GLU A 2 -14.67 -14.69 6.11
CA GLU A 2 -14.21 -15.35 4.87
C GLU A 2 -15.31 -15.45 3.78
N ALA A 3 -16.59 -15.32 4.15
CA ALA A 3 -17.73 -15.52 3.24
C ALA A 3 -17.99 -14.39 2.23
N VAL A 4 -17.43 -13.19 2.46
CA VAL A 4 -17.66 -12.00 1.61
C VAL A 4 -16.47 -11.65 0.71
N HIS A 5 -15.37 -12.38 0.84
CA HIS A 5 -14.15 -12.16 0.06
C HIS A 5 -14.36 -12.26 -1.48
N PRO A 6 -15.20 -13.17 -2.01
CA PRO A 6 -15.47 -13.25 -3.45
C PRO A 6 -16.29 -12.08 -4.02
N TYR A 7 -17.04 -11.38 -3.17
CA TYR A 7 -17.91 -10.25 -3.57
C TYR A 7 -17.28 -8.89 -3.26
N SER A 8 -16.12 -8.90 -2.61
CA SER A 8 -15.36 -7.70 -2.30
C SER A 8 -14.44 -7.39 -3.47
N ALA A 9 -14.37 -6.12 -3.89
CA ALA A 9 -13.71 -5.69 -5.12
C ALA A 9 -12.17 -5.86 -5.17
N GLY A 10 -11.57 -6.72 -4.34
CA GLY A 10 -10.10 -6.89 -4.23
C GLY A 10 -9.37 -5.67 -3.64
N SER A 11 -9.96 -4.48 -3.70
CA SER A 11 -9.52 -3.25 -3.07
C SER A 11 -10.26 -3.03 -1.75
N GLY A 12 -9.54 -3.07 -0.64
CA GLY A 12 -10.07 -2.58 0.63
C GLY A 12 -9.92 -1.07 0.74
N TYR A 13 -10.66 -0.44 1.63
CA TYR A 13 -10.41 0.94 1.98
C TYR A 13 -9.18 1.02 2.91
N VAL A 14 -8.22 1.89 2.62
CA VAL A 14 -6.91 1.95 3.32
C VAL A 14 -7.07 2.05 4.84
N ASN A 15 -8.06 2.80 5.33
CA ASN A 15 -8.30 2.96 6.77
C ASN A 15 -8.82 1.70 7.49
N PHE A 16 -9.29 0.70 6.74
CA PHE A 16 -9.75 -0.59 7.28
C PHE A 16 -8.78 -1.74 6.96
N MET A 17 -7.57 -1.42 6.46
CA MET A 17 -6.54 -2.43 6.21
C MET A 17 -5.75 -2.71 7.48
N VAL A 18 -5.73 -3.98 7.89
CA VAL A 18 -4.66 -4.48 8.75
C VAL A 18 -3.38 -4.44 7.92
N ASP A 19 -2.40 -3.69 8.41
CA ASP A 19 -1.08 -3.63 7.81
C ASP A 19 -0.34 -4.94 8.11
N ASP A 20 -0.49 -5.93 7.24
CA ASP A 20 0.25 -7.20 7.33
C ASP A 20 1.70 -7.05 6.80
N GLY A 21 2.17 -5.83 6.52
CA GLY A 21 3.50 -5.56 5.95
C GLY A 21 3.67 -6.01 4.49
N ASN A 22 2.59 -6.46 3.84
CA ASN A 22 2.62 -7.00 2.48
C ASN A 22 2.32 -5.93 1.43
N ASP A 23 3.34 -5.62 0.64
CA ASP A 23 3.30 -4.64 -0.46
C ASP A 23 2.27 -4.99 -1.55
N SER A 24 1.99 -6.29 -1.75
CA SER A 24 1.06 -6.77 -2.77
C SER A 24 -0.37 -6.28 -2.52
N ARG A 25 -0.76 -6.12 -1.24
CA ARG A 25 -2.10 -5.63 -0.86
C ARG A 25 -2.20 -4.12 -1.08
N LEU A 26 -1.13 -3.37 -0.84
CA LEU A 26 -1.05 -1.95 -1.14
C LEU A 26 -1.11 -1.70 -2.66
N ARG A 27 -0.40 -2.51 -3.44
CA ARG A 27 -0.47 -2.48 -4.91
C ARG A 27 -1.87 -2.73 -5.44
N ALA A 28 -2.55 -3.77 -4.94
CA ALA A 28 -3.94 -4.06 -5.33
C ALA A 28 -4.92 -2.93 -4.95
N THR A 29 -4.62 -2.19 -3.87
CA THR A 29 -5.46 -1.10 -3.37
C THR A 29 -5.29 0.19 -4.14
N TYR A 30 -4.04 0.60 -4.36
CA TYR A 30 -3.73 1.84 -5.07
C TYR A 30 -3.76 1.68 -6.59
N GLY A 31 -3.69 0.44 -7.08
CA GLY A 31 -3.66 0.11 -8.51
C GLY A 31 -2.57 0.92 -9.22
N ASP A 32 -2.94 1.53 -10.33
CA ASP A 32 -2.05 2.34 -11.17
C ASP A 32 -1.41 3.52 -10.43
N ASN A 33 -2.01 4.00 -9.33
CA ASN A 33 -1.43 5.08 -8.52
C ASN A 33 -0.23 4.64 -7.69
N TYR A 34 -0.04 3.32 -7.50
CA TYR A 34 1.00 2.79 -6.64
C TYR A 34 2.41 3.24 -7.09
N GLU A 35 2.71 3.17 -8.39
CA GLU A 35 4.03 3.56 -8.92
C GLU A 35 4.31 5.05 -8.70
N ARG A 36 3.28 5.90 -8.89
CA ARG A 36 3.40 7.33 -8.63
C ARG A 36 3.66 7.61 -7.14
N LEU A 37 3.00 6.89 -6.24
CA LEU A 37 3.21 7.03 -4.79
C LEU A 37 4.62 6.61 -4.38
N VAL A 38 5.15 5.52 -4.96
CA VAL A 38 6.53 5.08 -4.76
C VAL A 38 7.52 6.16 -5.22
N ALA A 39 7.32 6.74 -6.40
CA ALA A 39 8.19 7.81 -6.93
C ALA A 39 8.14 9.07 -6.05
N LEU A 40 6.94 9.48 -5.60
CA LEU A 40 6.79 10.59 -4.67
C LEU A 40 7.48 10.30 -3.35
N ARG A 41 7.40 9.07 -2.84
CA ARG A 41 8.06 8.71 -1.60
C ARG A 41 9.58 8.70 -1.73
N GLY A 42 10.12 8.25 -2.86
CA GLY A 42 11.56 8.40 -3.15
C GLY A 42 12.03 9.86 -3.12
N LYS A 43 11.17 10.80 -3.55
CA LYS A 43 11.47 12.24 -3.52
C LYS A 43 11.37 12.86 -2.13
N TYR A 44 10.36 12.47 -1.34
CA TYR A 44 9.97 13.18 -0.11
C TYR A 44 10.29 12.44 1.19
N ASP A 45 10.48 11.11 1.16
CA ASP A 45 10.82 10.25 2.29
C ASP A 45 11.79 9.13 1.85
N PRO A 46 12.99 9.48 1.33
CA PRO A 46 13.94 8.50 0.77
C PRO A 46 14.46 7.51 1.81
N THR A 47 14.50 7.91 3.08
CA THR A 47 14.94 7.07 4.20
C THR A 47 13.80 6.26 4.84
N ASN A 48 12.58 6.36 4.30
CA ASN A 48 11.41 5.64 4.79
C ASN A 48 11.14 5.91 6.30
N PHE A 49 11.32 7.15 6.73
CA PHE A 49 11.13 7.58 8.12
C PHE A 49 9.68 7.47 8.57
N PHE A 50 8.72 7.75 7.67
CA PHE A 50 7.29 7.68 8.00
C PHE A 50 6.68 6.32 7.69
N CYS A 51 6.95 5.31 8.51
CA CYS A 51 6.62 3.91 8.18
C CYS A 51 5.62 3.19 9.10
N VAL A 52 4.92 3.94 9.96
CA VAL A 52 4.07 3.38 11.02
C VAL A 52 2.69 2.88 10.53
N ARG A 53 2.26 3.24 9.32
CA ARG A 53 1.00 2.79 8.70
C ARG A 53 1.22 2.37 7.26
N GLN A 54 0.40 1.42 6.75
CA GLN A 54 0.29 0.95 5.36
C GLN A 54 1.44 1.39 4.45
N ASN A 55 2.63 0.86 4.74
CA ASN A 55 3.90 1.46 4.36
C ASN A 55 4.29 1.14 2.89
N ILE A 56 4.28 2.13 2.00
CA ILE A 56 4.72 1.99 0.59
C ILE A 56 6.24 2.22 0.47
N ARG A 57 7.09 1.21 0.40
CA ARG A 57 8.54 1.43 0.48
C ARG A 57 9.08 2.21 -0.74
N PRO A 58 10.01 3.17 -0.55
CA PRO A 58 10.72 3.77 -1.68
C PRO A 58 11.58 2.72 -2.39
N ILE A 59 11.76 2.86 -3.69
CA ILE A 59 12.73 2.05 -4.44
C ILE A 59 14.12 2.52 -4.00
N HIS A 60 14.90 1.65 -3.38
CA HIS A 60 16.33 1.92 -3.21
C HIS A 60 16.98 1.81 -4.59
N SER A 61 17.67 2.86 -5.02
CA SER A 61 18.64 2.79 -6.11
C SER A 61 19.84 1.94 -5.70
#